data_AF-A0AAV7ZBD5-F1
#
_entry.id   AF-A0AAV7ZBD5-F1
#
_cell.length_a   1.000
_cell.length_b   1.000
_cell.length_c   1.000
_cell.angle_alpha   90.00
_cell.angle_beta   90.00
_cell.angle_gamma   90.00
#
_symmetry.space_group_name_H-M   'P 1'
#
loop_
_entity.id
_entity.type
_entity.pdbx_description
1 polymer ?
#
loop_
_entity_poly.entity_id
_entity_poly.type
_entity_poly.pdbx_seq_one_letter_code
_entity_poly.pdbx_strand_id
1 'polypeptide(L)'
;MFNDSKIADVKFIVRGKLESPKEPKYENPNEADQYQPEEEKEKEKEIQKEKLKEIKKEKEKEKEKELENKKEIEEEEKVGKNLQSNNEQEQKPVKGNKNDNMNENEIKEEQNQEKKAKKKNSKKEKKSRFEEGESVFYCNKVILHNCSDYWKEQFYNENWRKEKQHYHEVVIDQFEAKIFIILLQYAYTRSASLTLDNWKMVRDAAKHFQIDGLVKLAESWVLIETNRIKNEKLNASKNKNKNQNNNNKNSGKGKGNGNGKGKGKGRGKNKGKGKAKGRGRGRGRGKKKGKKKKSGKKRK
;
A
#
# COMPACT_ATOMS: atom_id res chain seq x y z
N MET A 1 10.45 2.51 -22.16
CA MET A 1 10.88 3.92 -22.21
C MET A 1 12.41 4.11 -22.21
N PHE A 2 13.24 3.07 -22.04
CA PHE A 2 14.68 3.23 -21.76
C PHE A 2 15.63 2.68 -22.86
N ASN A 3 15.20 2.57 -24.11
CA ASN A 3 15.96 1.82 -25.14
C ASN A 3 16.63 2.69 -26.23
N ASP A 4 16.56 4.01 -26.14
CA ASP A 4 17.19 4.89 -27.13
C ASP A 4 18.67 5.11 -26.77
N SER A 5 19.54 4.23 -27.27
CA SER A 5 20.99 4.23 -27.01
C SER A 5 21.69 5.52 -27.44
N LYS A 6 21.10 6.32 -28.33
CA LYS A 6 21.73 7.53 -28.88
C LYS A 6 21.83 8.70 -27.90
N ILE A 7 21.03 8.69 -26.83
CA ILE A 7 20.96 9.79 -25.86
C ILE A 7 21.60 9.39 -24.51
N ALA A 8 21.74 8.09 -24.27
CA ALA A 8 22.27 7.58 -23.02
C ALA A 8 23.79 7.72 -22.90
N ASP A 9 24.26 7.97 -21.69
CA ASP A 9 25.69 8.06 -21.36
C ASP A 9 26.19 6.86 -20.56
N VAL A 10 25.25 6.06 -20.02
CA VAL A 10 25.53 4.93 -19.12
C VAL A 10 24.70 3.73 -19.54
N LYS A 11 25.35 2.57 -19.53
CA LYS A 11 24.76 1.25 -19.74
C LYS A 11 24.81 0.49 -18.42
N PHE A 12 23.65 0.19 -17.86
CA PHE A 12 23.53 -0.68 -16.70
C PHE A 12 23.28 -2.11 -17.15
N ILE A 13 24.01 -3.06 -16.56
CA ILE A 13 23.75 -4.49 -16.67
C ILE A 13 23.27 -4.96 -15.30
N VAL A 14 21.98 -5.23 -15.18
CA VAL A 14 21.41 -5.77 -13.95
C VAL A 14 21.34 -7.28 -14.10
N ARG A 15 22.19 -7.98 -13.35
CA ARG A 15 22.11 -9.42 -13.18
C ARG A 15 21.15 -9.62 -12.03
N GLY A 16 19.94 -10.09 -12.35
CA GLY A 16 19.00 -10.45 -11.28
C GLY A 16 19.70 -11.40 -10.32
N LYS A 17 19.38 -11.33 -9.01
CA LYS A 17 19.84 -12.39 -8.09
C LYS A 17 19.53 -13.71 -8.77
N LEU A 18 20.57 -14.49 -9.09
CA LEU A 18 20.38 -15.91 -9.37
C LEU A 18 19.52 -16.38 -8.19
N GLU A 19 18.31 -16.87 -8.48
CA GLU A 19 17.57 -17.64 -7.49
C GLU A 19 18.62 -18.56 -6.86
N SER A 20 18.83 -18.43 -5.55
CA SER A 20 19.74 -19.31 -4.82
C SER A 20 19.50 -20.72 -5.35
N PRO A 21 20.55 -21.46 -5.78
CA PRO A 21 20.39 -22.71 -6.51
C PRO A 21 19.27 -23.49 -5.84
N LYS A 22 18.17 -23.72 -6.58
CA LYS A 22 16.96 -24.36 -6.04
C LYS A 22 17.44 -25.51 -5.19
N GLU A 23 17.15 -25.46 -3.88
CA GLU A 23 17.56 -26.51 -2.96
C GLU A 23 17.28 -27.84 -3.66
N PRO A 24 18.28 -28.76 -3.70
CA PRO A 24 18.13 -30.00 -4.42
C PRO A 24 16.80 -30.61 -3.98
N LYS A 25 15.90 -30.85 -4.94
CA LYS A 25 14.66 -31.55 -4.67
C LYS A 25 15.07 -32.95 -4.24
N TYR A 26 15.16 -33.18 -2.95
CA TYR A 26 15.32 -34.52 -2.40
C TYR A 26 14.09 -35.31 -2.87
N GLU A 27 14.30 -36.25 -3.79
CA GLU A 27 13.25 -37.12 -4.34
C GLU A 27 12.67 -38.06 -3.28
N ASN A 28 13.23 -38.05 -2.07
CA ASN A 28 12.78 -38.85 -0.95
C ASN A 28 12.54 -37.96 0.29
N PRO A 29 11.28 -37.61 0.62
CA PRO A 29 10.95 -36.81 1.81
C PRO A 29 11.25 -37.51 3.15
N ASN A 30 11.74 -38.76 3.14
CA ASN A 30 12.06 -39.52 4.35
C ASN A 30 13.57 -39.62 4.67
N GLU A 31 14.47 -39.07 3.86
CA GLU A 31 15.93 -39.12 4.11
C GLU A 31 16.55 -37.77 4.49
N ALA A 32 15.79 -36.66 4.43
CA ALA A 32 16.30 -35.32 4.76
C ALA A 32 16.25 -34.98 6.27
N ASP A 33 15.62 -35.81 7.10
CA ASP A 33 15.39 -35.51 8.53
C ASP A 33 16.50 -35.99 9.48
N GLN A 34 17.57 -36.62 8.99
CA GLN A 34 18.58 -37.23 9.86
C GLN A 34 19.90 -36.48 10.03
N TYR A 35 20.12 -35.33 9.39
CA TYR A 35 21.31 -34.55 9.70
C TYR A 35 21.05 -33.04 9.63
N GLN A 36 20.42 -32.52 10.67
CA GLN A 36 20.76 -31.18 11.15
C GLN A 36 21.57 -31.36 12.43
N PRO A 37 22.86 -30.98 12.46
CA PRO A 37 23.67 -31.11 13.66
C PRO A 37 22.98 -30.34 14.79
N GLU A 38 22.73 -31.02 15.92
CA GLU A 38 22.03 -30.43 17.08
C GLU A 38 22.68 -29.10 17.54
N GLU A 39 23.96 -28.91 17.23
CA GLU A 39 24.73 -27.68 17.44
C GLU A 39 24.18 -26.44 16.69
N GLU A 40 23.62 -26.58 15.48
CA GLU A 40 23.07 -25.42 14.74
C GLU A 40 21.75 -24.95 15.34
N LYS A 41 20.91 -25.89 15.81
CA LYS A 41 19.65 -25.56 16.50
C LYS A 41 19.91 -24.90 17.85
N GLU A 42 21.01 -25.23 18.51
CA GLU A 42 21.42 -24.58 19.75
C GLU A 42 21.94 -23.15 19.52
N LYS A 43 22.78 -22.95 18.49
CA LYS A 43 23.24 -21.61 18.07
C LYS A 43 22.08 -20.69 17.65
N GLU A 44 21.08 -21.19 16.92
CA GLU A 44 19.90 -20.40 16.57
C GLU A 44 19.08 -19.98 17.80
N LYS A 45 18.92 -20.87 18.79
CA LYS A 45 18.24 -20.54 20.05
C LYS A 45 19.00 -19.47 20.85
N GLU A 46 20.33 -19.51 20.83
CA GLU A 46 21.17 -18.52 21.50
C GLU A 46 21.05 -17.15 20.84
N ILE A 47 21.12 -17.09 19.50
CA ILE A 47 20.92 -15.86 18.72
C ILE A 47 19.51 -15.27 18.97
N GLN A 48 18.48 -16.11 19.02
CA GLN A 48 17.11 -15.65 19.30
C GLN A 48 16.99 -15.10 20.74
N LYS A 49 17.65 -15.73 21.71
CA LYS A 49 17.67 -15.27 23.11
C LYS A 49 18.39 -13.93 23.26
N GLU A 50 19.47 -13.72 22.52
CA GLU A 50 20.22 -12.46 22.51
C GLU A 50 19.41 -11.31 21.89
N LYS A 51 18.78 -11.55 20.72
CA LYS A 51 17.85 -10.59 20.10
C LYS A 51 16.70 -10.20 21.03
N LEU A 52 16.17 -11.16 21.80
CA LEU A 52 15.10 -10.87 22.76
C LEU A 52 15.56 -9.98 23.93
N LYS A 53 16.82 -10.12 24.37
CA LYS A 53 17.42 -9.27 25.40
C LYS A 53 17.60 -7.84 24.89
N GLU A 54 18.06 -7.68 23.66
CA GLU A 54 18.27 -6.36 23.04
C GLU A 54 16.96 -5.59 22.89
N ILE A 55 15.89 -6.26 22.41
CA ILE A 55 14.54 -5.67 22.30
C ILE A 55 14.01 -5.25 23.68
N LYS A 56 14.25 -6.02 24.74
CA LYS A 56 13.83 -5.64 26.10
C LYS A 56 14.56 -4.39 26.59
N LYS A 57 15.87 -4.31 26.33
CA LYS A 57 16.71 -3.16 26.70
C LYS A 57 16.30 -1.89 25.96
N GLU A 58 15.94 -1.97 24.68
CA GLU A 58 15.41 -0.82 23.93
C GLU A 58 14.08 -0.32 24.48
N LYS A 59 13.17 -1.24 24.82
CA LYS A 59 11.86 -0.89 25.43
C LYS A 59 11.98 -0.23 26.80
N GLU A 60 12.98 -0.61 27.60
CA GLU A 60 13.26 0.07 28.87
C GLU A 60 13.77 1.49 28.67
N LYS A 61 14.71 1.69 27.73
CA LYS A 61 15.19 3.03 27.36
C LYS A 61 14.09 3.94 26.82
N GLU A 62 13.15 3.39 26.04
CA GLU A 62 12.01 4.15 25.53
C GLU A 62 11.07 4.60 26.66
N LYS A 63 10.81 3.71 27.64
CA LYS A 63 10.02 4.06 28.84
C LYS A 63 10.69 5.12 29.71
N GLU A 64 12.01 5.08 29.85
CA GLU A 64 12.77 6.11 30.59
C GLU A 64 12.62 7.48 29.91
N LYS A 65 12.76 7.55 28.58
CA LYS A 65 12.54 8.79 27.82
C LYS A 65 11.11 9.31 27.92
N GLU A 66 10.10 8.43 27.87
CA GLU A 66 8.71 8.84 28.08
C GLU A 66 8.48 9.40 29.50
N LEU A 67 9.15 8.85 30.51
CA LEU A 67 9.07 9.34 31.88
C LEU A 67 9.73 10.72 32.04
N GLU A 68 10.87 10.93 31.37
CA GLU A 68 11.59 12.21 31.35
C GLU A 68 10.77 13.31 30.67
N ASN A 69 10.22 13.03 29.48
CA ASN A 69 9.32 13.98 28.79
C ASN A 69 8.08 14.33 29.61
N LYS A 70 7.52 13.38 30.38
CA LYS A 70 6.38 13.67 31.27
C LYS A 70 6.75 14.62 32.40
N LYS A 71 7.96 14.50 32.96
CA LYS A 71 8.45 15.41 34.00
C LYS A 71 8.65 16.83 33.45
N GLU A 72 9.18 16.96 32.24
CA GLU A 72 9.37 18.25 31.58
C GLU A 72 8.03 18.97 31.36
N ILE A 73 6.99 18.26 30.88
CA ILE A 73 5.64 18.81 30.72
C ILE A 73 5.02 19.22 32.07
N GLU A 74 5.19 18.43 33.13
CA GLU A 74 4.71 18.78 34.47
C GLU A 74 5.42 20.01 35.07
N GLU A 75 6.69 20.24 34.73
CA GLU A 75 7.42 21.45 35.12
C GLU A 75 6.94 22.68 34.34
N GLU A 76 6.72 22.57 33.03
CA GLU A 76 6.16 23.64 32.21
C GLU A 76 4.74 24.04 32.66
N GLU A 77 3.88 23.09 33.02
CA GLU A 77 2.54 23.37 33.55
C GLU A 77 2.57 24.09 34.91
N LYS A 78 3.60 23.87 35.74
CA LYS A 78 3.78 24.60 37.01
C LYS A 78 4.24 26.04 36.77
N VAL A 79 5.08 26.28 35.77
CA VAL A 79 5.55 27.62 35.41
C VAL A 79 4.42 28.43 34.73
N GLY A 80 3.60 27.78 33.89
CA GLY A 80 2.49 28.43 33.17
C GLY A 80 1.35 28.94 34.06
N LYS A 81 1.17 28.39 35.27
CA LYS A 81 0.13 28.84 36.22
C LYS A 81 0.47 30.15 36.95
N ASN A 82 1.68 30.69 36.81
CA ASN A 82 2.07 31.96 37.42
C ASN A 82 1.97 33.18 36.48
N LEU A 83 1.51 32.99 35.22
CA LEU A 83 1.47 34.05 34.20
C LEU A 83 0.06 34.37 33.66
N GLN A 84 -1.00 33.83 34.26
CA GLN A 84 -2.39 34.17 33.94
C GLN A 84 -3.02 35.08 35.02
N SER A 85 -2.46 36.28 35.15
CA SER A 85 -3.18 37.45 35.65
C SER A 85 -2.64 38.65 34.90
N ASN A 86 -3.40 39.13 33.91
CA ASN A 86 -3.30 40.38 33.14
C ASN A 86 -3.35 40.13 31.62
N ASN A 87 -4.57 40.06 31.09
CA ASN A 87 -4.98 40.79 29.88
C ASN A 87 -6.33 40.26 29.39
N GLU A 88 -7.40 40.82 29.94
CA GLU A 88 -8.68 40.91 29.23
C GLU A 88 -8.74 42.31 28.60
N GLN A 89 -8.49 42.41 27.30
CA GLN A 89 -8.99 43.53 26.50
C GLN A 89 -9.57 43.01 25.18
N GLU A 90 -10.90 43.20 25.14
CA GLU A 90 -11.83 43.33 24.03
C GLU A 90 -11.29 43.21 22.59
N GLN A 91 -11.88 42.30 21.82
CA GLN A 91 -12.11 42.53 20.39
C GLN A 91 -13.55 42.17 19.98
N LYS A 92 -14.18 43.14 19.31
CA LYS A 92 -15.56 43.16 18.83
C LYS A 92 -15.72 42.30 17.56
N PRO A 93 -16.94 41.79 17.27
CA PRO A 93 -17.20 41.06 16.04
C PRO A 93 -17.44 42.00 14.85
N VAL A 94 -16.67 41.83 13.77
CA VAL A 94 -16.90 42.48 12.47
C VAL A 94 -17.91 41.66 11.66
N LYS A 95 -19.00 42.33 11.25
CA LYS A 95 -20.04 41.80 10.36
C LYS A 95 -19.56 41.87 8.91
N GLY A 96 -19.85 40.78 8.17
CA GLY A 96 -20.41 40.76 6.83
C GLY A 96 -19.63 41.42 5.68
N ASN A 97 -19.30 40.63 4.67
CA ASN A 97 -19.52 41.03 3.28
C ASN A 97 -19.85 39.81 2.41
N LYS A 98 -21.00 39.90 1.74
CA LYS A 98 -21.32 39.15 0.52
C LYS A 98 -20.64 39.89 -0.65
N ASN A 99 -20.18 39.14 -1.65
CA ASN A 99 -20.20 39.53 -3.06
C ASN A 99 -19.89 38.29 -3.91
N ASP A 100 -20.96 37.81 -4.56
CA ASP A 100 -21.11 37.63 -6.01
C ASP A 100 -20.00 37.04 -6.89
N ASN A 101 -20.47 36.04 -7.64
CA ASN A 101 -20.29 35.81 -9.08
C ASN A 101 -19.06 35.08 -9.62
N MET A 102 -19.42 33.91 -10.17
CA MET A 102 -18.80 33.05 -11.17
C MET A 102 -17.79 33.69 -12.15
N ASN A 103 -16.83 32.86 -12.58
CA ASN A 103 -16.55 32.71 -14.01
C ASN A 103 -16.23 31.24 -14.35
N GLU A 104 -17.13 30.57 -15.07
CA GLU A 104 -17.14 29.12 -15.37
C GLU A 104 -16.50 28.75 -16.73
N ASN A 105 -15.63 29.60 -17.28
CA ASN A 105 -15.13 29.46 -18.67
C ASN A 105 -13.61 29.27 -18.83
N GLU A 106 -12.90 28.68 -17.86
CA GLU A 106 -11.46 28.40 -17.99
C GLU A 106 -11.04 26.93 -17.72
N ILE A 107 -11.97 25.97 -17.76
CA ILE A 107 -11.65 24.53 -17.55
C ILE A 107 -11.94 23.69 -18.82
N LYS A 108 -11.73 24.26 -20.02
CA LYS A 108 -11.97 23.52 -21.29
C LYS A 108 -10.86 23.53 -22.34
N GLU A 109 -9.66 24.03 -22.05
CA GLU A 109 -8.54 23.96 -23.01
C GLU A 109 -7.42 22.95 -22.70
N GLU A 110 -7.36 22.34 -21.52
CA GLU A 110 -6.28 21.38 -21.19
C GLU A 110 -6.54 19.90 -21.58
N GLN A 111 -7.71 19.55 -22.15
CA GLN A 111 -8.03 18.14 -22.46
C GLN A 111 -7.95 17.74 -23.93
N ASN A 112 -7.42 18.59 -24.81
CA ASN A 112 -7.38 18.32 -26.27
C ASN A 112 -5.99 18.09 -26.89
N GLN A 113 -4.91 18.09 -26.09
CA GLN A 113 -3.57 17.72 -26.58
C GLN A 113 -3.20 16.23 -26.31
N GLU A 114 -3.94 15.53 -25.45
CA GLU A 114 -3.60 14.16 -25.02
C GLU A 114 -4.11 13.02 -25.94
N LYS A 115 -4.90 13.34 -26.98
CA LYS A 115 -5.52 12.34 -27.87
C LYS A 115 -4.79 12.13 -29.21
N LYS A 116 -3.74 12.90 -29.52
CA LYS A 116 -2.95 12.73 -30.76
C LYS A 116 -1.67 11.89 -30.59
N ALA A 117 -1.25 11.57 -29.36
CA ALA A 117 -0.06 10.75 -29.09
C ALA A 117 -0.30 9.22 -29.13
N LYS A 118 -1.56 8.75 -29.15
CA LYS A 118 -1.89 7.31 -29.04
C LYS A 118 -1.98 6.53 -30.37
N LYS A 119 -1.59 7.12 -31.50
CA LYS A 119 -1.71 6.47 -32.83
C LYS A 119 -0.41 6.24 -33.61
N LYS A 120 0.77 6.52 -33.02
CA LYS A 120 2.08 6.30 -33.68
C LYS A 120 2.98 5.22 -33.06
N ASN A 121 2.59 4.58 -31.95
CA ASN A 121 3.44 3.58 -31.27
C ASN A 121 3.20 2.11 -31.63
N SER A 122 2.41 1.77 -32.66
CA SER A 122 2.12 0.37 -33.00
C SER A 122 3.11 -0.30 -33.96
N LYS A 123 4.27 0.31 -34.25
CA LYS A 123 5.14 -0.20 -35.33
C LYS A 123 6.64 -0.02 -35.07
N LYS A 124 7.15 -0.49 -33.93
CA LYS A 124 8.58 -0.84 -33.75
C LYS A 124 8.91 -1.51 -32.41
N GLU A 125 8.13 -2.50 -31.98
CA GLU A 125 8.63 -3.44 -30.96
C GLU A 125 9.52 -4.47 -31.67
N LYS A 126 10.80 -4.11 -31.84
CA LYS A 126 11.85 -5.11 -32.07
C LYS A 126 11.94 -5.94 -30.79
N LYS A 127 11.36 -7.13 -30.87
CA LYS A 127 11.44 -8.21 -29.89
C LYS A 127 12.91 -8.59 -29.70
N SER A 128 13.59 -7.98 -28.72
CA SER A 128 14.89 -8.44 -28.25
C SER A 128 14.68 -9.78 -27.56
N ARG A 129 15.32 -10.81 -28.12
CA ARG A 129 15.46 -12.13 -27.52
C ARG A 129 16.38 -11.95 -26.31
N PHE A 130 15.81 -11.77 -25.12
CA PHE A 130 16.54 -11.74 -23.87
C PHE A 130 16.90 -13.18 -23.50
N GLU A 131 18.18 -13.45 -23.34
CA GLU A 131 18.65 -14.63 -22.61
C GLU A 131 18.28 -14.43 -21.13
N GLU A 132 17.73 -15.46 -20.50
CA GLU A 132 17.25 -15.42 -19.12
C GLU A 132 18.42 -15.15 -18.16
N GLY A 133 18.61 -13.90 -17.75
CA GLY A 133 19.53 -13.58 -16.65
C GLY A 133 19.95 -12.12 -16.55
N GLU A 134 20.19 -11.47 -17.69
CA GLU A 134 20.73 -10.11 -17.72
C GLU A 134 19.74 -9.12 -18.34
N SER A 135 19.46 -8.03 -17.62
CA SER A 135 18.67 -6.91 -18.13
C SER A 135 19.57 -5.71 -18.35
N VAL A 136 19.57 -5.18 -19.58
CA VAL A 136 20.38 -4.01 -19.95
C VAL A 136 19.51 -2.76 -19.97
N PHE A 137 19.97 -1.69 -19.32
CA PHE A 137 19.29 -0.39 -19.27
C PHE A 137 20.21 0.72 -19.73
N TYR A 138 19.69 1.65 -20.52
CA TYR A 138 20.42 2.82 -20.99
C TYR A 138 19.86 4.08 -20.32
N CYS A 139 20.73 4.90 -19.72
CA CYS A 139 20.33 6.06 -18.92
C CYS A 139 21.27 7.27 -19.11
N ASN A 140 20.73 8.46 -18.84
CA ASN A 140 21.49 9.71 -18.84
C ASN A 140 22.13 9.94 -17.47
N LYS A 141 23.43 10.28 -17.45
CA LYS A 141 24.18 10.52 -16.19
C LYS A 141 23.55 11.65 -15.39
N VAL A 142 23.18 12.73 -16.07
CA VAL A 142 22.66 13.95 -15.44
C VAL A 142 21.39 13.67 -14.63
N ILE A 143 20.52 12.78 -15.12
CA ILE A 143 19.28 12.44 -14.41
C ILE A 143 19.58 11.66 -13.14
N LEU A 144 20.48 10.68 -13.22
CA LEU A 144 20.88 9.86 -12.08
C LEU A 144 21.67 10.66 -11.04
N HIS A 145 22.57 11.54 -11.48
CA HIS A 145 23.27 12.49 -10.64
C HIS A 145 22.30 13.37 -9.82
N ASN A 146 21.22 13.85 -10.44
CA ASN A 146 20.24 14.72 -9.78
C ASN A 146 19.27 13.97 -8.86
N CYS A 147 19.29 12.64 -8.83
CA CYS A 147 18.40 11.85 -7.98
C CYS A 147 19.12 11.06 -6.88
N SER A 148 20.45 11.00 -6.90
CA SER A 148 21.24 10.10 -6.06
C SER A 148 22.65 10.66 -5.88
N ASP A 149 23.04 10.85 -4.62
CA ASP A 149 24.40 11.23 -4.27
C ASP A 149 25.39 10.10 -4.54
N TYR A 150 24.96 8.84 -4.40
CA TYR A 150 25.75 7.67 -4.81
C TYR A 150 26.18 7.74 -6.28
N TRP A 151 25.25 8.02 -7.20
CA TRP A 151 25.60 8.14 -8.63
C TRP A 151 26.46 9.35 -8.92
N LYS A 152 26.28 10.44 -8.16
CA LYS A 152 27.13 11.62 -8.25
C LYS A 152 28.57 11.29 -7.88
N GLU A 153 28.80 10.65 -6.74
CA GLU A 153 30.14 10.23 -6.33
C GLU A 153 30.74 9.24 -7.34
N GLN A 154 29.95 8.26 -7.78
CA GLN A 154 30.39 7.23 -8.72
C GLN A 154 30.82 7.82 -10.07
N PHE A 155 30.06 8.75 -10.64
CA PHE A 155 30.34 9.30 -11.97
C PHE A 155 31.43 10.39 -11.98
N TYR A 156 31.63 11.10 -10.87
CA TYR A 156 32.60 12.18 -10.80
C TYR A 156 33.93 11.78 -10.16
N ASN A 157 34.10 10.51 -9.80
CA ASN A 157 35.39 9.96 -9.40
C ASN A 157 36.41 10.05 -10.56
N GLU A 158 37.67 10.40 -10.26
CA GLU A 158 38.70 10.74 -11.27
C GLU A 158 38.95 9.61 -12.28
N ASN A 159 38.79 8.37 -11.84
CA ASN A 159 38.96 7.18 -12.67
C ASN A 159 37.98 7.14 -13.84
N TRP A 160 36.77 7.68 -13.67
CA TRP A 160 35.70 7.62 -14.67
C TRP A 160 35.80 8.73 -15.72
N ARG A 161 36.50 9.84 -15.41
CA ARG A 161 36.73 10.94 -16.36
C ARG A 161 37.80 10.62 -17.41
N LYS A 162 38.75 9.75 -17.08
CA LYS A 162 39.90 9.44 -17.96
C LYS A 162 39.56 8.41 -19.05
N GLU A 163 38.47 7.66 -18.88
CA GLU A 163 38.05 6.65 -19.83
C GLU A 163 37.28 7.25 -21.03
N LYS A 164 37.86 7.13 -22.22
CA LYS A 164 37.24 7.50 -23.51
C LYS A 164 36.22 6.46 -24.01
N GLN A 165 35.48 5.83 -23.11
CA GLN A 165 34.46 4.85 -23.52
C GLN A 165 33.20 5.55 -24.04
N HIS A 166 32.55 4.94 -25.03
CA HIS A 166 31.32 5.45 -25.65
C HIS A 166 30.12 5.41 -24.68
N TYR A 167 30.18 4.52 -23.68
CA TYR A 167 29.24 4.41 -22.56
C TYR A 167 30.01 3.92 -21.33
N HIS A 168 29.61 4.37 -20.14
CA HIS A 168 30.11 3.77 -18.91
C HIS A 168 29.26 2.56 -18.56
N GLU A 169 29.88 1.41 -18.38
CA GLU A 169 29.19 0.18 -18.02
C GLU A 169 29.16 0.00 -16.51
N VAL A 170 27.97 -0.24 -15.96
CA VAL A 170 27.77 -0.48 -14.52
C VAL A 170 27.04 -1.78 -14.33
N VAL A 171 27.67 -2.71 -13.60
CA VAL A 171 27.09 -4.02 -13.28
C VAL A 171 26.41 -3.94 -11.91
N ILE A 172 25.16 -4.39 -11.82
CA ILE A 172 24.36 -4.41 -10.60
C ILE A 172 23.87 -5.83 -10.36
N ASP A 173 24.41 -6.48 -9.32
CA ASP A 173 24.13 -7.89 -9.01
C ASP A 173 23.22 -8.05 -7.77
N GLN A 174 23.01 -6.97 -7.01
CA GLN A 174 22.35 -7.04 -5.71
C GLN A 174 20.82 -7.00 -5.78
N PHE A 175 20.25 -6.58 -6.91
CA PHE A 175 18.82 -6.28 -7.05
C PHE A 175 18.23 -6.90 -8.31
N GLU A 176 16.94 -7.25 -8.23
CA GLU A 176 16.20 -7.67 -9.40
C GLU A 176 16.01 -6.52 -10.40
N ALA A 177 16.04 -6.85 -11.69
CA ALA A 177 15.80 -5.90 -12.77
C ALA A 177 14.48 -5.12 -12.62
N LYS A 178 13.43 -5.76 -12.09
CA LYS A 178 12.13 -5.12 -11.83
C LYS A 178 12.22 -4.00 -10.80
N ILE A 179 13.03 -4.19 -9.75
CA ILE A 179 13.26 -3.18 -8.71
C ILE A 179 14.06 -2.02 -9.30
N PHE A 180 15.07 -2.32 -10.12
CA PHE A 180 15.84 -1.29 -10.81
C PHE A 180 15.00 -0.46 -11.79
N ILE A 181 14.04 -1.08 -12.49
CA ILE A 181 13.07 -0.35 -13.33
C ILE A 181 12.27 0.67 -12.51
N ILE A 182 11.85 0.32 -11.29
CA ILE A 182 11.11 1.24 -10.42
C ILE A 182 11.99 2.42 -9.99
N LEU A 183 13.27 2.15 -9.66
CA LEU A 183 14.26 3.20 -9.36
C LEU A 183 14.42 4.16 -10.54
N LEU A 184 14.60 3.63 -11.76
CA LEU A 184 14.70 4.44 -12.97
C LEU A 184 13.41 5.22 -13.24
N GLN A 185 12.24 4.59 -13.11
CA GLN A 185 10.96 5.27 -13.27
C GLN A 185 10.84 6.45 -12.28
N TYR A 186 11.26 6.26 -11.03
CA TYR A 186 11.27 7.33 -10.03
C TYR A 186 12.23 8.46 -10.40
N ALA A 187 13.44 8.14 -10.87
CA ALA A 187 14.41 9.15 -11.28
C ALA A 187 13.86 10.07 -12.40
N TYR A 188 13.12 9.51 -13.36
CA TYR A 188 12.60 10.26 -14.50
C TYR A 188 11.24 10.93 -14.23
N THR A 189 10.36 10.31 -13.46
CA THR A 189 8.97 10.75 -13.31
C THR A 189 8.63 11.28 -11.91
N ARG A 190 9.56 11.14 -10.95
CA ARG A 190 9.34 11.38 -9.51
C ARG A 190 8.15 10.59 -8.95
N SER A 191 7.78 9.48 -9.60
CA SER A 191 6.70 8.58 -9.21
C SER A 191 7.17 7.11 -9.22
N ALA A 192 6.66 6.30 -8.30
CA ALA A 192 7.01 4.88 -8.16
C ALA A 192 5.78 4.01 -7.90
N SER A 193 5.74 2.83 -8.53
CA SER A 193 4.67 1.85 -8.35
C SER A 193 5.01 0.86 -7.23
N LEU A 194 4.57 1.19 -6.01
CA LEU A 194 4.78 0.37 -4.82
C LEU A 194 3.61 -0.58 -4.58
N THR A 195 3.93 -1.79 -4.15
CA THR A 195 3.00 -2.87 -3.81
C THR A 195 3.45 -3.55 -2.52
N LEU A 196 2.57 -4.35 -1.90
CA LEU A 196 2.88 -5.08 -0.67
C LEU A 196 4.08 -6.03 -0.83
N ASP A 197 4.29 -6.54 -2.04
CA ASP A 197 5.33 -7.54 -2.32
C ASP A 197 6.69 -6.90 -2.61
N ASN A 198 6.72 -5.70 -3.21
CA ASN A 198 7.96 -5.08 -3.68
C ASN A 198 8.50 -3.94 -2.81
N TRP A 199 7.67 -3.30 -1.97
CA TRP A 199 8.05 -2.02 -1.33
C TRP A 199 9.33 -2.13 -0.50
N LYS A 200 9.54 -3.28 0.17
CA LYS A 200 10.72 -3.51 1.02
C LYS A 200 11.98 -3.56 0.19
N MET A 201 11.96 -4.32 -0.90
CA MET A 201 13.10 -4.41 -1.84
C MET A 201 13.36 -3.05 -2.52
N VAL A 202 12.31 -2.33 -2.90
CA VAL A 202 12.45 -0.97 -3.47
C VAL A 202 13.07 -0.02 -2.45
N ARG A 203 12.63 -0.05 -1.20
CA ARG A 203 13.19 0.78 -0.11
C ARG A 203 14.67 0.45 0.11
N ASP A 204 15.01 -0.83 0.21
CA ASP A 204 16.38 -1.26 0.49
C ASP A 204 17.32 -0.90 -0.67
N ALA A 205 16.86 -1.05 -1.92
CA ALA A 205 17.59 -0.59 -3.10
C ALA A 205 17.72 0.94 -3.14
N ALA A 206 16.67 1.68 -2.78
CA ALA A 206 16.72 3.14 -2.69
C ALA A 206 17.70 3.62 -1.62
N LYS A 207 17.80 2.93 -0.47
CA LYS A 207 18.81 3.22 0.56
C LYS A 207 20.22 2.95 0.04
N HIS A 208 20.42 1.81 -0.64
CA HIS A 208 21.71 1.46 -1.22
C HIS A 208 22.21 2.51 -2.22
N PHE A 209 21.32 2.97 -3.11
CA PHE A 209 21.64 4.03 -4.08
C PHE A 209 21.41 5.46 -3.55
N GLN A 210 21.20 5.65 -2.24
CA GLN A 210 21.00 6.96 -1.62
C GLN A 210 19.95 7.85 -2.33
N ILE A 211 18.78 7.27 -2.65
CA ILE A 211 17.65 7.98 -3.27
C ILE A 211 16.64 8.34 -2.18
N ASP A 212 16.96 9.35 -1.37
CA ASP A 212 16.21 9.72 -0.16
C ASP A 212 14.72 9.96 -0.41
N GLY A 213 14.39 10.62 -1.53
CA GLY A 213 13.01 10.88 -1.90
C GLY A 213 12.19 9.59 -2.07
N LEU A 214 12.80 8.54 -2.61
CA LEU A 214 12.14 7.24 -2.79
C LEU A 214 12.10 6.44 -1.48
N VAL A 215 13.12 6.56 -0.63
CA VAL A 215 13.11 5.97 0.72
C VAL A 215 11.94 6.51 1.53
N LYS A 216 11.80 7.84 1.60
CA LYS A 216 10.69 8.50 2.30
C LYS A 216 9.34 8.13 1.71
N LEU A 217 9.24 8.06 0.38
CA LEU A 217 8.02 7.63 -0.31
C LEU A 217 7.63 6.19 0.07
N ALA A 218 8.59 5.27 0.10
CA ALA A 218 8.34 3.88 0.46
C ALA A 218 7.93 3.71 1.94
N GLU A 219 8.58 4.42 2.85
CA GLU A 219 8.26 4.41 4.28
C GLU A 219 6.86 4.99 4.55
N SER A 220 6.53 6.12 3.92
CA SER A 220 5.20 6.73 3.97
C SER A 220 4.11 5.80 3.42
N TRP A 221 4.38 5.15 2.28
CA TRP A 221 3.44 4.24 1.65
C TRP A 221 3.05 3.08 2.58
N VAL A 222 4.01 2.47 3.27
CA VAL A 222 3.73 1.38 4.23
C VAL A 222 2.90 1.86 5.41
N LEU A 223 3.18 3.05 5.94
CA LEU A 223 2.40 3.60 7.04
C LEU A 223 0.94 3.81 6.62
N ILE A 224 0.71 4.36 5.43
CA ILE A 224 -0.64 4.56 4.88
C ILE A 224 -1.33 3.21 4.65
N GLU A 225 -0.66 2.26 4.02
CA GLU A 225 -1.24 0.97 3.66
C GLU A 225 -1.56 0.11 4.90
N THR A 226 -0.69 0.12 5.91
CA THR A 226 -0.96 -0.58 7.18
C THR A 226 -2.15 0.02 7.92
N ASN A 227 -2.30 1.35 7.91
CA ASN A 227 -3.47 2.02 8.48
C ASN A 227 -4.75 1.71 7.69
N ARG A 228 -4.67 1.63 6.36
CA ARG A 228 -5.79 1.21 5.50
C ARG A 228 -6.28 -0.19 5.88
N ILE A 229 -5.37 -1.16 5.98
CA ILE A 229 -5.69 -2.55 6.35
C ILE A 229 -6.28 -2.63 7.77
N LYS A 230 -5.73 -1.89 8.73
CA LYS A 230 -6.27 -1.83 10.10
C LYS A 230 -7.70 -1.30 10.11
N ASN A 231 -7.97 -0.21 9.39
CA ASN A 231 -9.29 0.40 9.32
C ASN A 231 -10.32 -0.52 8.63
N GLU A 232 -9.93 -1.23 7.57
CA GLU A 232 -10.78 -2.22 6.91
C GLU A 232 -11.18 -3.36 7.85
N LYS A 233 -10.23 -3.88 8.65
CA LYS A 233 -10.50 -4.91 9.65
C LYS A 233 -11.45 -4.42 10.76
N LEU A 234 -11.25 -3.21 11.26
CA LEU A 234 -12.13 -2.60 12.28
C LEU A 234 -13.56 -2.43 11.76
N ASN A 235 -13.72 -1.99 10.51
CA ASN A 235 -15.02 -1.81 9.87
C ASN A 235 -15.73 -3.15 9.59
N ALA A 236 -14.98 -4.17 9.15
CA ALA A 236 -15.52 -5.52 8.97
C ALA A 236 -16.04 -6.13 10.28
N SER A 237 -15.35 -5.89 11.40
CA SER A 237 -15.79 -6.34 12.74
C SER A 237 -17.07 -5.66 13.20
N LYS A 238 -17.17 -4.33 13.06
CA LYS A 238 -18.37 -3.55 13.43
C LYS A 238 -19.64 -4.04 12.68
N ASN A 239 -19.51 -4.41 11.42
CA ASN A 239 -20.64 -4.90 10.62
C ASN A 239 -21.12 -6.31 11.05
N LYS A 240 -20.25 -7.17 11.56
CA LYS A 240 -20.66 -8.49 12.09
C LYS A 240 -21.50 -8.35 13.37
N ASN A 241 -21.14 -7.43 14.26
CA ASN A 241 -21.88 -7.21 15.51
C ASN A 241 -23.28 -6.61 15.32
N LYS A 242 -23.49 -5.73 14.31
CA LYS A 242 -24.83 -5.19 14.01
C LYS A 242 -25.81 -6.27 13.54
N ASN A 243 -25.33 -7.33 12.88
CA ASN A 243 -26.19 -8.38 12.35
C ASN A 243 -26.59 -9.42 13.41
N GLN A 244 -25.77 -9.64 14.44
CA GLN A 244 -26.13 -10.53 15.56
C GLN A 244 -27.15 -9.89 16.50
N ASN A 245 -27.12 -8.56 16.68
CA ASN A 245 -28.02 -7.89 17.62
C ASN A 245 -29.48 -7.77 17.11
N ASN A 246 -29.71 -7.91 15.80
CA ASN A 246 -31.06 -7.92 15.23
C ASN A 246 -31.75 -9.29 15.28
N ASN A 247 -31.03 -10.38 15.51
CA ASN A 247 -31.62 -11.73 15.59
C ASN A 247 -32.10 -12.12 16.99
N ASN A 248 -31.71 -11.40 18.05
CA ASN A 248 -32.12 -11.71 19.42
C ASN A 248 -33.36 -10.94 19.93
N LYS A 249 -34.00 -10.10 19.09
CA LYS A 249 -35.18 -9.30 19.52
C LYS A 249 -36.55 -9.91 19.20
N ASN A 250 -36.62 -11.13 18.66
CA ASN A 250 -37.90 -11.77 18.25
C ASN A 250 -38.23 -13.11 18.93
N SER A 251 -37.49 -13.57 19.94
CA SER A 251 -37.90 -14.72 20.76
C SER A 251 -38.65 -14.24 22.02
N GLY A 252 -39.69 -13.44 21.82
CA GLY A 252 -40.73 -13.20 22.82
C GLY A 252 -41.43 -14.51 23.14
N LYS A 253 -40.85 -15.29 24.06
CA LYS A 253 -41.42 -16.51 24.62
C LYS A 253 -42.54 -16.08 25.56
N GLY A 254 -43.71 -15.81 24.98
CA GLY A 254 -44.95 -15.66 25.74
C GLY A 254 -45.24 -16.96 26.49
N LYS A 255 -44.78 -17.06 27.74
CA LYS A 255 -45.24 -18.06 28.69
C LYS A 255 -46.64 -17.66 29.13
N GLY A 256 -47.63 -17.97 28.28
CA GLY A 256 -49.02 -18.00 28.68
C GLY A 256 -49.25 -19.27 29.50
N ASN A 257 -49.21 -19.17 30.83
CA ASN A 257 -49.76 -20.19 31.71
C ASN A 257 -51.29 -20.10 31.66
N GLY A 258 -51.89 -20.66 30.61
CA GLY A 258 -53.34 -20.76 30.46
C GLY A 258 -53.84 -22.15 30.83
N ASN A 259 -54.08 -22.41 32.11
CA ASN A 259 -54.94 -23.53 32.52
C ASN A 259 -56.40 -23.12 32.29
N GLY A 260 -56.87 -23.25 31.04
CA GLY A 260 -58.24 -22.95 30.65
C GLY A 260 -58.97 -24.20 30.16
N LYS A 261 -59.60 -24.96 31.07
CA LYS A 261 -60.67 -25.91 30.72
C LYS A 261 -61.94 -25.10 30.41
N GLY A 262 -62.08 -24.62 29.18
CA GLY A 262 -63.26 -23.88 28.73
C GLY A 262 -63.97 -24.58 27.57
N LYS A 263 -64.96 -25.42 27.86
CA LYS A 263 -65.97 -25.83 26.85
C LYS A 263 -66.94 -24.65 26.64
N GLY A 264 -66.62 -23.77 25.71
CA GLY A 264 -67.49 -22.63 25.35
C GLY A 264 -67.89 -22.67 23.87
N LYS A 265 -69.08 -23.19 23.58
CA LYS A 265 -69.75 -22.99 22.26
C LYS A 265 -70.30 -21.57 22.22
N GLY A 266 -69.46 -20.59 21.88
CA GLY A 266 -69.86 -19.20 21.70
C GLY A 266 -69.95 -18.83 20.21
N ARG A 267 -71.17 -18.81 19.64
CA ARG A 267 -71.46 -18.17 18.35
C ARG A 267 -71.44 -16.65 18.53
N GLY A 268 -70.27 -16.03 18.46
CA GLY A 268 -70.10 -14.58 18.46
C GLY A 268 -70.11 -14.01 17.03
N LYS A 269 -71.25 -13.47 16.58
CA LYS A 269 -71.31 -12.58 15.42
C LYS A 269 -70.82 -11.19 15.83
N ASN A 270 -69.51 -10.96 15.82
CA ASN A 270 -68.97 -9.60 15.93
C ASN A 270 -68.39 -9.13 14.60
N LYS A 271 -69.06 -8.14 14.00
CA LYS A 271 -68.54 -7.27 12.94
C LYS A 271 -67.41 -6.41 13.51
N GLY A 272 -66.24 -7.02 13.71
CA GLY A 272 -65.01 -6.29 14.00
C GLY A 272 -64.40 -5.78 12.70
N LYS A 273 -64.35 -4.46 12.51
CA LYS A 273 -63.50 -3.79 11.51
C LYS A 273 -62.02 -3.97 11.91
N GLY A 274 -61.50 -5.18 11.78
CA GLY A 274 -60.08 -5.47 11.86
C GLY A 274 -59.44 -5.16 10.51
N LYS A 275 -58.58 -4.14 10.46
CA LYS A 275 -57.72 -3.88 9.29
C LYS A 275 -56.74 -5.06 9.13
N ALA A 276 -57.14 -6.07 8.37
CA ALA A 276 -56.24 -7.07 7.83
C ALA A 276 -55.57 -6.51 6.57
N LYS A 277 -54.29 -6.17 6.66
CA LYS A 277 -53.36 -6.14 5.51
C LYS A 277 -52.01 -6.59 6.07
N GLY A 278 -51.52 -7.80 5.84
CA GLY A 278 -51.59 -8.59 4.62
C GLY A 278 -50.16 -8.68 4.07
N ARG A 279 -49.48 -9.78 4.41
CA ARG A 279 -48.13 -10.11 3.94
C ARG A 279 -48.14 -10.31 2.42
N GLY A 280 -47.33 -9.56 1.69
CA GLY A 280 -47.04 -9.80 0.27
C GLY A 280 -45.55 -10.04 0.06
N ARG A 281 -45.17 -11.30 -0.20
CA ARG A 281 -43.81 -11.73 -0.54
C ARG A 281 -43.45 -11.27 -1.96
N GLY A 282 -42.52 -10.32 -2.11
CA GLY A 282 -41.91 -9.99 -3.40
C GLY A 282 -40.59 -10.75 -3.61
N ARG A 283 -40.64 -11.94 -4.23
CA ARG A 283 -39.44 -12.64 -4.74
C ARG A 283 -39.13 -12.14 -6.15
N GLY A 284 -38.27 -11.12 -6.26
CA GLY A 284 -37.70 -10.70 -7.55
C GLY A 284 -36.51 -11.57 -7.96
N ARG A 285 -36.75 -12.68 -8.68
CA ARG A 285 -35.69 -13.44 -9.37
C ARG A 285 -35.51 -12.89 -10.78
N GLY A 286 -34.63 -11.91 -10.95
CA GLY A 286 -34.19 -11.45 -12.27
C GLY A 286 -33.07 -12.31 -12.84
N LYS A 287 -33.40 -13.40 -13.55
CA LYS A 287 -32.44 -14.12 -14.42
C LYS A 287 -32.35 -13.38 -15.77
N LYS A 288 -31.35 -12.52 -15.96
CA LYS A 288 -30.97 -12.07 -17.32
C LYS A 288 -29.99 -13.08 -17.93
N LYS A 289 -30.51 -14.01 -18.73
CA LYS A 289 -29.73 -14.76 -19.72
C LYS A 289 -29.55 -13.87 -20.95
N GLY A 290 -28.43 -13.18 -21.06
CA GLY A 290 -28.00 -12.53 -22.29
C GLY A 290 -27.17 -13.48 -23.15
N LYS A 291 -27.82 -14.20 -24.07
CA LYS A 291 -27.14 -14.81 -25.23
C LYS A 291 -26.84 -13.68 -26.24
N LYS A 292 -25.57 -13.50 -26.62
CA LYS A 292 -25.20 -12.90 -27.91
C LYS A 292 -24.10 -13.72 -28.57
N LYS A 293 -24.54 -14.54 -29.54
CA LYS A 293 -23.73 -14.96 -30.70
C LYS A 293 -23.63 -13.75 -31.64
N LYS A 294 -22.41 -13.42 -32.12
CA LYS A 294 -22.08 -12.95 -33.49
C LYS A 294 -20.56 -13.18 -33.65
N SER A 295 -20.11 -14.21 -34.36
CA SER A 295 -19.94 -14.30 -35.83
C SER A 295 -18.98 -13.24 -36.41
N GLY A 296 -17.74 -13.66 -36.64
CA GLY A 296 -16.98 -13.44 -37.87
C GLY A 296 -16.52 -12.02 -38.25
N LYS A 297 -15.20 -11.85 -38.38
CA LYS A 297 -14.62 -11.18 -39.55
C LYS A 297 -13.17 -11.60 -39.80
N LYS A 298 -13.00 -12.45 -40.83
CA LYS A 298 -11.77 -12.57 -41.63
C LYS A 298 -11.57 -11.29 -42.43
N ARG A 299 -10.34 -10.76 -42.47
CA ARG A 299 -9.74 -9.99 -43.58
C ARG A 299 -8.25 -10.37 -43.55
N LYS A 300 -7.79 -11.20 -44.49
CA LYS A 300 -7.09 -10.80 -45.73
C LYS A 300 -5.87 -9.94 -45.41
#